data_AF-A0A0M8NQJ3-F1
#
_entry.id   AF-A0A0M8NQJ3-F1
#
_cell.length_a   1.000
_cell.length_b   1.000
_cell.length_c   1.000
_cell.angle_alpha   90.00
_cell.angle_beta   90.00
_cell.angle_gamma   90.00
#
_symmetry.space_group_name_H-M   'P 1'
#
loop_
_entity.id
_entity.type
_entity.pdbx_description
1 polymer ?
#
loop_
_entity_poly.entity_id
_entity_poly.type
_entity_poly.pdbx_seq_one_letter_code
_entity_poly.pdbx_strand_id
1 'polypeptide(L)'
;MSSLDSLTHPEGTTVTPAQSPESPLDIVDVGPSRWAIVSKLQERTNTMSQQDVTSGLGPAYVTEKFLCHPVGSSNTLAFMRVYKQVPIAGTEFKKTSIRATQAVKSFEPTELTTLKSLQEKGCDVIPRLLGYQCDQQDEDDIFLGGFITYVIWEKVQGESLNIQSSGVTRFRSEKRSDLSSARYISKFSVNYIITDLKLV
;
A
#
# COMPACT_ATOMS: atom_id res chain seq x y z
N MET A 1 32.94 -59.08 33.75
CA MET A 1 31.49 -58.90 34.00
C MET A 1 31.36 -57.56 34.68
N SER A 2 30.72 -56.51 34.20
CA SER A 2 29.87 -56.19 33.04
C SER A 2 29.64 -54.67 33.15
N SER A 3 29.23 -53.86 32.20
CA SER A 3 29.18 -53.82 30.74
C SER A 3 28.99 -52.33 30.43
N LEU A 4 29.46 -51.92 29.26
CA LEU A 4 29.17 -50.63 28.62
C LEU A 4 27.66 -50.53 28.35
N ASP A 5 27.01 -49.42 28.67
CA ASP A 5 25.79 -49.02 27.96
C ASP A 5 25.64 -47.50 27.89
N SER A 6 25.29 -47.09 26.68
CA SER A 6 25.31 -45.73 26.15
C SER A 6 23.91 -45.13 26.25
N LEU A 7 23.80 -43.85 26.59
CA LEU A 7 22.54 -43.11 26.44
C LEU A 7 22.79 -41.80 25.69
N THR A 8 22.82 -41.99 24.38
CA THR A 8 22.21 -41.18 23.32
C THR A 8 21.70 -39.78 23.69
N HIS A 9 22.33 -38.77 23.08
CA HIS A 9 21.72 -37.48 22.80
C HIS A 9 20.46 -37.66 21.95
N PRO A 10 19.32 -37.01 22.28
CA PRO A 10 18.27 -36.82 21.30
C PRO A 10 18.65 -35.67 20.35
N GLU A 11 19.07 -36.04 19.14
CA GLU A 11 19.06 -35.19 17.96
C GLU A 11 17.66 -34.67 17.64
N GLY A 12 17.61 -33.44 17.14
CA GLY A 12 16.74 -33.11 16.01
C GLY A 12 15.24 -33.07 16.29
N THR A 13 14.78 -32.16 17.15
CA THR A 13 13.46 -31.58 16.87
C THR A 13 13.62 -30.66 15.68
N THR A 14 13.36 -31.18 14.49
CA THR A 14 13.06 -30.37 13.31
C THR A 14 11.83 -29.55 13.67
N VAL A 15 12.05 -28.31 14.08
CA VAL A 15 11.01 -27.30 14.17
C VAL A 15 10.58 -27.04 12.75
N THR A 16 9.56 -27.78 12.29
CA THR A 16 8.71 -27.35 11.20
C THR A 16 8.38 -25.88 11.49
N PRO A 17 8.68 -24.93 10.59
CA PRO A 17 8.12 -23.60 10.73
C PRO A 17 6.62 -23.84 10.72
N ALA A 18 5.99 -23.69 11.89
CA ALA A 18 4.55 -23.58 11.96
C ALA A 18 4.21 -22.49 10.93
N GLN A 19 3.47 -22.88 9.89
CA GLN A 19 2.87 -21.92 8.99
C GLN A 19 2.20 -20.89 9.90
N SER A 20 2.71 -19.66 9.82
CA SER A 20 2.11 -18.53 10.51
C SER A 20 0.62 -18.59 10.21
N PRO A 21 -0.27 -18.51 11.22
CA PRO A 21 -1.70 -18.63 11.00
C PRO A 21 -2.10 -17.67 9.87
N GLU A 22 -2.65 -18.24 8.81
CA GLU A 22 -3.14 -17.54 7.62
C GLU A 22 -3.96 -16.33 8.08
N SER A 23 -3.47 -15.14 7.74
CA SER A 23 -4.21 -13.92 8.03
C SER A 23 -5.51 -13.91 7.21
N PRO A 24 -6.63 -13.42 7.77
CA PRO A 24 -7.96 -13.44 7.14
C PRO A 24 -8.12 -12.52 5.90
N LEU A 25 -7.04 -12.23 5.17
CA LEU A 25 -7.00 -11.30 4.05
C LEU A 25 -6.91 -11.96 2.67
N ASP A 26 -7.22 -13.25 2.54
CA ASP A 26 -7.02 -13.92 1.24
C ASP A 26 -7.94 -13.39 0.16
N ILE A 27 -9.15 -12.94 0.50
CA ILE A 27 -10.11 -12.37 -0.45
C ILE A 27 -10.74 -11.11 0.12
N VAL A 28 -10.68 -10.02 -0.64
CA VAL A 28 -11.29 -8.72 -0.32
C VAL A 28 -12.34 -8.38 -1.36
N ASP A 29 -13.52 -7.97 -0.89
CA ASP A 29 -14.58 -7.44 -1.75
C ASP A 29 -14.35 -5.94 -1.95
N VAL A 30 -14.22 -5.50 -3.21
CA VAL A 30 -14.07 -4.09 -3.60
C VAL A 30 -15.10 -3.76 -4.66
N GLY A 31 -16.18 -3.11 -4.22
CA GLY A 31 -17.38 -2.88 -5.02
C GLY A 31 -18.03 -4.20 -5.45
N PRO A 32 -18.33 -4.40 -6.75
CA PRO A 32 -18.91 -5.64 -7.25
C PRO A 32 -17.88 -6.77 -7.45
N SER A 33 -16.59 -6.52 -7.20
CA SER A 33 -15.51 -7.44 -7.55
C SER A 33 -14.83 -8.03 -6.33
N ARG A 34 -14.41 -9.30 -6.42
CA ARG A 34 -13.64 -9.99 -5.38
C ARG A 34 -12.18 -10.10 -5.81
N TRP A 35 -11.26 -9.82 -4.90
CA TRP A 35 -9.83 -9.77 -5.17
C TRP A 35 -9.07 -10.67 -4.22
N ALA A 36 -8.26 -11.58 -4.76
CA ALA A 36 -7.39 -12.41 -3.97
C ALA A 36 -6.05 -11.71 -3.71
N ILE A 37 -5.62 -11.64 -2.45
CA ILE A 37 -4.32 -11.07 -2.10
C ILE A 37 -3.24 -12.13 -2.30
N VAL A 38 -2.21 -11.78 -3.08
CA VAL A 38 -1.06 -12.66 -3.35
C VAL A 38 0.05 -12.41 -2.34
N SER A 39 0.38 -11.14 -2.09
CA SER A 39 1.43 -10.78 -1.13
C SER A 39 1.35 -9.31 -0.74
N LYS A 40 1.83 -8.99 0.47
CA LYS A 40 2.09 -7.63 0.91
C LYS A 40 3.43 -7.16 0.36
N LEU A 41 3.43 -5.98 -0.27
CA LEU A 41 4.61 -5.40 -0.93
C LEU A 41 5.23 -4.25 -0.13
N GLN A 42 4.39 -3.46 0.53
CA GLN A 42 4.84 -2.26 1.23
C GLN A 42 3.85 -1.83 2.30
N GLU A 43 4.37 -1.25 3.37
CA GLU A 43 3.61 -0.48 4.35
C GLU A 43 4.26 0.90 4.50
N ARG A 44 3.45 1.95 4.63
CA ARG A 44 3.92 3.30 4.96
C ARG A 44 2.93 3.98 5.88
N THR A 45 3.46 4.73 6.83
CA THR A 45 2.65 5.56 7.72
C THR A 45 2.79 7.02 7.34
N ASN A 46 1.65 7.70 7.23
CA ASN A 46 1.54 9.14 7.12
C ASN A 46 1.15 9.69 8.51
N THR A 47 2.16 9.94 9.33
CA THR A 47 1.99 10.51 10.67
C THR A 47 1.68 12.00 10.54
N MET A 48 0.60 12.46 11.19
CA MET A 48 0.23 13.88 11.24
C MET A 48 0.19 14.35 12.69
N SER A 49 0.72 15.55 12.95
CA SER A 49 0.53 16.25 14.22
C SER A 49 -0.83 16.96 14.27
N GLN A 50 -1.24 17.41 15.45
CA GLN A 50 -2.45 18.21 15.59
C GLN A 50 -2.39 19.50 14.75
N GLN A 51 -1.20 20.12 14.66
CA GLN A 51 -1.00 21.32 13.87
C GLN A 51 -1.18 21.06 12.37
N ASP A 52 -0.68 19.92 11.86
CA ASP A 52 -0.81 19.54 10.45
C ASP A 52 -2.28 19.37 10.05
N VAL A 53 -3.05 18.67 10.89
CA VAL A 53 -4.48 18.46 10.69
C VAL A 53 -5.23 19.79 10.74
N THR A 54 -4.95 20.64 11.74
CA THR A 54 -5.58 21.97 11.85
C THR A 54 -5.18 22.91 10.71
N SER A 55 -4.01 22.70 10.10
CA SER A 55 -3.56 23.43 8.91
C SER A 55 -4.15 22.89 7.60
N GLY A 56 -4.98 21.85 7.66
CA GLY A 56 -5.67 21.29 6.49
C GLY A 56 -4.81 20.35 5.64
N LEU A 57 -3.72 19.79 6.18
CA LEU A 57 -2.86 18.83 5.45
C LEU A 57 -3.48 17.43 5.27
N GLY A 58 -4.66 17.22 5.84
CA GLY A 58 -5.40 15.97 5.78
C GLY A 58 -5.23 15.09 7.03
N PRO A 59 -5.84 13.90 7.04
CA PRO A 59 -5.80 12.99 8.18
C PRO A 59 -4.47 12.22 8.29
N ALA A 60 -4.18 11.71 9.49
CA ALA A 60 -3.18 10.67 9.67
C ALA A 60 -3.70 9.33 9.15
N TYR A 61 -2.88 8.56 8.45
CA TYR A 61 -3.26 7.24 7.94
C TYR A 61 -2.05 6.32 7.77
N VAL A 62 -2.31 5.03 7.69
CA VAL A 62 -1.37 4.02 7.19
C VAL A 62 -1.80 3.60 5.79
N THR A 63 -0.82 3.24 4.98
CA THR A 63 -1.03 2.62 3.67
C THR A 63 -0.36 1.28 3.60
N GLU A 64 -1.08 0.31 3.05
CA GLU A 64 -0.56 -1.01 2.74
C GLU A 64 -0.75 -1.28 1.26
N LYS A 65 0.32 -1.70 0.58
CA LYS A 65 0.30 -2.06 -0.83
C LYS A 65 0.42 -3.57 -0.96
N PHE A 66 -0.45 -4.17 -1.76
CA PHE A 66 -0.50 -5.59 -2.05
C PHE A 66 -0.39 -5.86 -3.54
N LEU A 67 0.14 -7.04 -3.87
CA LEU A 67 -0.08 -7.69 -5.15
C LEU A 67 -1.35 -8.53 -5.03
N CYS A 68 -2.25 -8.41 -5.99
CA CYS A 68 -3.52 -9.14 -6.00
C CYS A 68 -3.91 -9.56 -7.42
N HIS A 69 -4.97 -10.35 -7.54
CA HIS A 69 -5.64 -10.66 -8.80
C HIS A 69 -7.15 -10.82 -8.57
N PRO A 70 -8.00 -10.62 -9.59
CA PRO A 70 -9.43 -10.87 -9.43
C PRO A 70 -9.68 -12.36 -9.17
N VAL A 71 -10.67 -12.66 -8.33
CA VAL A 71 -11.10 -14.06 -8.13
C VAL A 71 -11.67 -14.58 -9.45
N GLY A 72 -11.23 -15.77 -9.86
CA GLY A 72 -11.62 -16.37 -11.14
C GLY A 72 -10.70 -16.04 -12.32
N SER A 73 -9.71 -15.15 -12.15
CA SER A 73 -8.64 -14.96 -13.14
C SER A 73 -7.32 -14.63 -12.46
N SER A 74 -6.47 -15.65 -12.29
CA SER A 74 -5.13 -15.52 -11.69
C SER A 74 -4.07 -14.98 -12.66
N ASN A 75 -4.37 -14.93 -13.96
CA ASN A 75 -3.42 -14.49 -14.99
C ASN A 75 -3.24 -12.96 -15.03
N THR A 76 -4.16 -12.21 -14.43
CA THR A 76 -4.12 -10.74 -14.41
C THR A 76 -3.75 -10.25 -13.03
N LEU A 77 -2.50 -9.83 -12.86
CA LEU A 77 -2.05 -9.21 -11.63
C LEU A 77 -2.42 -7.72 -11.58
N ALA A 78 -2.73 -7.26 -10.38
CA ALA A 78 -3.03 -5.87 -10.06
C ALA A 78 -2.30 -5.46 -8.78
N PHE A 79 -2.20 -4.16 -8.58
CA PHE A 79 -1.84 -3.61 -7.28
C PHE A 79 -3.10 -3.15 -6.56
N MET A 80 -3.15 -3.45 -5.27
CA MET A 80 -4.11 -2.86 -4.34
C MET A 80 -3.35 -1.99 -3.35
N ARG A 81 -3.89 -0.82 -3.04
CA ARG A 81 -3.49 -0.06 -1.86
C ARG A 81 -4.69 0.20 -0.97
N VAL A 82 -4.51 -0.12 0.30
CA VAL A 82 -5.47 0.18 1.37
C VAL A 82 -4.95 1.39 2.12
N TYR A 83 -5.79 2.41 2.27
CA TYR A 83 -5.57 3.56 3.13
C TYR A 83 -6.46 3.39 4.36
N LYS A 84 -5.89 3.44 5.55
CA LYS A 84 -6.62 3.24 6.80
C LYS A 84 -6.29 4.35 7.78
N GLN A 85 -7.31 5.01 8.32
CA GLN A 85 -7.07 6.12 9.25
C GLN A 85 -6.41 5.62 10.53
N VAL A 86 -5.49 6.42 11.06
CA VAL A 86 -4.84 6.18 12.36
C VAL A 86 -4.97 7.42 13.23
N PRO A 87 -4.76 7.31 14.56
CA PRO A 87 -4.76 8.46 15.44
C PRO A 87 -3.72 9.51 15.05
N ILE A 88 -4.01 10.77 15.37
CA ILE A 88 -3.04 11.87 15.31
C ILE A 88 -1.87 11.57 16.26
N ALA A 89 -0.66 11.93 15.86
CA ALA A 89 0.55 11.72 16.64
C ALA A 89 0.41 12.28 18.07
N GLY A 90 0.75 11.48 19.07
CA GLY A 90 0.64 11.83 20.49
C GLY A 90 -0.75 11.57 21.11
N THR A 91 -1.70 11.03 20.34
CA THR A 91 -3.04 10.66 20.83
C THR A 91 -3.32 9.16 20.81
N GLU A 92 -2.34 8.34 20.43
CA GLU A 92 -2.44 6.89 20.25
C GLU A 92 -2.91 6.19 21.53
N PHE A 93 -2.42 6.65 22.68
CA PHE A 93 -2.75 6.09 24.00
C PHE A 93 -3.86 6.84 24.75
N LYS A 94 -4.54 7.79 24.09
CA LYS A 94 -5.70 8.47 24.68
C LYS A 94 -6.92 7.54 24.66
N LYS A 95 -7.94 7.90 25.47
CA LYS A 95 -9.22 7.16 25.51
C LYS A 95 -9.82 7.05 24.11
N THR A 96 -10.47 5.92 23.83
CA THR A 96 -11.12 5.66 22.53
C THR A 96 -12.07 6.78 22.11
N SER A 97 -12.83 7.36 23.06
CA SER A 97 -13.72 8.49 22.78
C SER A 97 -13.00 9.73 22.24
N ILE A 98 -11.77 10.00 22.71
CA ILE A 98 -10.95 11.12 22.22
C ILE A 98 -10.38 10.82 20.83
N ARG A 99 -10.00 9.58 20.56
CA ARG A 99 -9.52 9.18 19.22
C ARG A 99 -10.66 9.24 18.20
N ALA A 100 -11.86 8.81 18.60
CA ALA A 100 -13.05 8.83 17.75
C ALA A 100 -13.45 10.25 17.31
N THR A 101 -13.15 11.30 18.07
CA THR A 101 -13.43 12.68 17.61
C THR A 101 -12.52 13.13 16.46
N GLN A 102 -11.44 12.40 16.17
CA GLN A 102 -10.54 12.68 15.04
C GLN A 102 -11.00 11.98 13.75
N ALA A 103 -12.02 11.12 13.84
CA ALA A 103 -12.46 10.30 12.73
C ALA A 103 -13.02 11.14 11.58
N VAL A 104 -12.54 10.85 10.37
CA VAL A 104 -13.05 11.42 9.13
C VAL A 104 -13.86 10.33 8.43
N LYS A 105 -15.12 10.63 8.09
CA LYS A 105 -16.06 9.64 7.53
C LYS A 105 -15.66 9.12 6.14
N SER A 106 -15.05 9.96 5.33
CA SER A 106 -14.64 9.61 3.97
C SER A 106 -13.40 10.42 3.59
N PHE A 107 -12.46 9.77 2.93
CA PHE A 107 -11.22 10.36 2.46
C PHE A 107 -10.91 9.79 1.08
N GLU A 108 -10.84 10.65 0.06
CA GLU A 108 -10.31 10.23 -1.24
C GLU A 108 -8.82 10.55 -1.31
N PRO A 109 -7.93 9.54 -1.30
CA PRO A 109 -6.50 9.79 -1.40
C PRO A 109 -6.16 10.40 -2.77
N THR A 110 -5.11 11.20 -2.80
CA THR A 110 -4.63 11.86 -4.03
C THR A 110 -4.38 10.86 -5.16
N GLU A 111 -3.92 9.63 -4.86
CA GLU A 111 -3.74 8.58 -5.85
C GLU A 111 -5.05 8.22 -6.56
N LEU A 112 -6.15 8.07 -5.81
CA LEU A 112 -7.46 7.76 -6.37
C LEU A 112 -7.98 8.92 -7.23
N THR A 113 -7.93 10.15 -6.72
CA THR A 113 -8.43 11.32 -7.46
C THR A 113 -7.61 11.58 -8.73
N THR A 114 -6.29 11.34 -8.67
CA THR A 114 -5.39 11.47 -9.82
C THR A 114 -5.68 10.39 -10.88
N LEU A 115 -5.82 9.13 -10.48
CA LEU A 115 -6.14 8.04 -11.42
C LEU A 115 -7.49 8.27 -12.09
N LYS A 116 -8.54 8.66 -11.34
CA LYS A 116 -9.84 9.04 -11.90
C LYS A 116 -9.68 10.14 -12.96
N SER A 117 -9.05 11.26 -12.60
CA SER A 117 -8.94 12.42 -13.49
C SER A 117 -8.10 12.15 -14.75
N LEU A 118 -7.01 11.40 -14.64
CA LEU A 118 -6.17 11.08 -15.79
C LEU A 118 -6.84 10.05 -16.72
N GLN A 119 -7.58 9.11 -16.16
CA GLN A 119 -8.36 8.14 -16.94
C GLN A 119 -9.52 8.80 -17.68
N GLU A 120 -10.24 9.72 -17.03
CA GLU A 120 -11.29 10.54 -17.66
C GLU A 120 -10.76 11.37 -18.84
N LYS A 121 -9.49 11.81 -18.76
CA LYS A 121 -8.81 12.55 -19.83
C LYS A 121 -8.26 11.66 -20.95
N GLY A 122 -8.41 10.34 -20.86
CA GLY A 122 -7.88 9.39 -21.85
C GLY A 122 -6.35 9.32 -21.88
N CYS A 123 -5.68 9.51 -20.74
CA CYS A 123 -4.23 9.34 -20.69
C CYS A 123 -3.86 7.85 -20.75
N ASP A 124 -3.21 7.42 -21.83
CA ASP A 124 -2.83 6.00 -22.02
C ASP A 124 -1.55 5.59 -21.27
N VAL A 125 -0.83 6.54 -20.68
CA VAL A 125 0.46 6.31 -19.98
C VAL A 125 0.31 6.08 -18.48
N ILE A 126 -0.91 5.90 -17.99
CA ILE A 126 -1.20 5.61 -16.58
C ILE A 126 -1.64 4.15 -16.43
N PRO A 127 -1.38 3.51 -15.28
CA PRO A 127 -2.06 2.27 -14.95
C PRO A 127 -3.57 2.49 -14.90
N ARG A 128 -4.35 1.58 -15.48
CA ARG A 128 -5.81 1.66 -15.43
C ARG A 128 -6.33 1.48 -14.01
N LEU A 129 -7.25 2.33 -13.58
CA LEU A 129 -8.02 2.12 -12.35
C LEU A 129 -9.01 0.98 -12.59
N LEU A 130 -8.84 -0.11 -11.83
CA LEU A 130 -9.65 -1.33 -11.96
C LEU A 130 -10.82 -1.36 -10.98
N GLY A 131 -10.67 -0.70 -9.82
CA GLY A 131 -11.71 -0.61 -8.81
C GLY A 131 -11.28 0.24 -7.64
N TYR A 132 -12.26 0.75 -6.88
CA TYR A 132 -12.03 1.42 -5.62
C TYR A 132 -13.26 1.30 -4.74
N GLN A 133 -13.07 1.43 -3.43
CA GLN A 133 -14.14 1.47 -2.44
C GLN A 133 -13.72 2.37 -1.29
N CYS A 134 -14.62 3.24 -0.85
CA CYS A 134 -14.42 4.16 0.27
C CYS A 134 -15.46 3.84 1.34
N ASP A 135 -15.02 3.31 2.47
CA ASP A 135 -15.88 2.93 3.58
C ASP A 135 -15.43 3.58 4.90
N GLN A 136 -16.20 3.30 5.95
CA GLN A 136 -15.81 3.56 7.32
C GLN A 136 -15.20 2.30 7.96
N GLN A 137 -14.28 2.51 8.89
CA GLN A 137 -13.73 1.48 9.74
C GLN A 137 -14.80 1.00 10.73
N ASP A 138 -14.89 -0.32 10.87
CA ASP A 138 -15.86 -1.00 11.73
C ASP A 138 -15.67 -0.69 13.22
N GLU A 139 -16.68 -1.02 14.02
CA GLU A 139 -16.65 -0.82 15.48
C GLU A 139 -15.62 -1.70 16.20
N ASP A 140 -15.17 -2.78 15.56
CA ASP A 140 -14.11 -3.65 16.11
C ASP A 140 -12.70 -3.17 15.73
N ASP A 141 -12.59 -2.12 14.91
CA ASP A 141 -11.31 -1.56 14.51
C ASP A 141 -10.73 -0.67 15.61
N ILE A 142 -9.39 -0.58 15.66
CA ILE A 142 -8.63 0.17 16.67
C ILE A 142 -9.03 1.66 16.69
N PHE A 143 -9.55 2.14 15.57
CA PHE A 143 -9.94 3.52 15.34
C PHE A 143 -11.39 3.62 14.84
N LEU A 144 -12.32 3.73 15.79
CA LEU A 144 -13.75 3.81 15.55
C LEU A 144 -14.14 4.97 14.64
N GLY A 145 -14.88 4.66 13.56
CA GLY A 145 -15.53 5.63 12.70
C GLY A 145 -14.63 6.36 11.71
N GLY A 146 -13.33 6.05 11.69
CA GLY A 146 -12.40 6.56 10.66
C GLY A 146 -12.69 5.98 9.29
N PHE A 147 -11.93 6.38 8.28
CA PHE A 147 -12.10 5.87 6.91
C PHE A 147 -11.20 4.66 6.63
N ILE A 148 -11.66 3.83 5.70
CA ILE A 148 -10.84 2.85 4.99
C ILE A 148 -11.10 2.99 3.49
N THR A 149 -10.05 3.03 2.69
CA THR A 149 -10.16 3.21 1.23
C THR A 149 -9.30 2.22 0.50
N TYR A 150 -9.93 1.45 -0.38
CA TYR A 150 -9.30 0.51 -1.29
C TYR A 150 -9.14 1.16 -2.66
N VAL A 151 -7.93 1.08 -3.23
CA VAL A 151 -7.64 1.53 -4.58
C VAL A 151 -6.94 0.40 -5.31
N ILE A 152 -7.49 -0.03 -6.45
CA ILE A 152 -6.95 -1.14 -7.24
C ILE A 152 -6.64 -0.65 -8.65
N TRP A 153 -5.43 -0.90 -9.11
CA TRP A 153 -4.98 -0.52 -10.44
C TRP A 153 -4.12 -1.59 -11.10
N GLU A 154 -4.03 -1.51 -12.41
CA GLU A 154 -3.29 -2.44 -13.25
C GLU A 154 -1.81 -2.54 -12.83
N LYS A 155 -1.30 -3.77 -12.77
CA LYS A 155 0.15 -4.00 -12.73
C LYS A 155 0.71 -3.90 -14.14
N VAL A 156 1.33 -2.76 -14.45
CA VAL A 156 2.07 -2.60 -15.71
C VAL A 156 3.37 -3.41 -15.72
N GLN A 157 3.81 -3.81 -16.91
CA GLN A 157 5.12 -4.44 -17.09
C GLN A 157 6.21 -3.37 -16.92
N GLY A 158 7.13 -3.59 -16.00
CA GLY A 158 8.23 -2.68 -15.69
C GLY A 158 8.80 -2.90 -14.28
N GLU A 159 9.98 -2.35 -14.04
CA GLU A 159 10.64 -2.37 -12.73
C GLU A 159 10.39 -1.06 -11.99
N SER A 160 10.29 -1.16 -10.66
CA SER A 160 10.12 0.02 -9.80
C SER A 160 11.40 0.85 -9.77
N LEU A 161 11.31 2.14 -10.09
CA LEU A 161 12.42 3.11 -9.99
C LEU A 161 12.82 3.49 -8.56
N ASN A 162 12.56 2.66 -7.54
CA ASN A 162 12.97 3.03 -6.18
C ASN A 162 14.51 3.00 -6.05
N ILE A 163 15.14 4.18 -6.10
CA ILE A 163 16.59 4.42 -5.94
C ILE A 163 17.03 4.21 -4.46
N GLN A 164 16.51 3.18 -3.79
CA GLN A 164 16.96 2.81 -2.45
C GLN A 164 17.68 1.46 -2.41
N SER A 165 17.83 0.76 -3.54
CA SER A 165 18.57 -0.51 -3.58
C SER A 165 19.53 -0.69 -4.76
N SER A 166 19.76 0.33 -5.60
CA SER A 166 20.64 0.17 -6.77
C SER A 166 21.77 1.18 -6.68
N GLY A 167 22.90 0.75 -6.11
CA GLY A 167 24.14 1.50 -6.12
C GLY A 167 24.71 1.60 -7.52
N VAL A 168 24.26 2.56 -8.33
CA VAL A 168 24.98 3.03 -9.53
C VAL A 168 24.75 4.54 -9.73
N THR A 169 25.79 5.30 -9.40
CA THR A 169 26.34 6.49 -10.07
C THR A 169 25.43 7.45 -10.87
N ARG A 170 25.22 8.63 -10.27
CA ARG A 170 25.37 10.00 -10.83
C ARG A 170 24.96 10.23 -12.30
N PHE A 171 23.77 10.77 -12.52
CA PHE A 171 23.49 11.62 -13.69
C PHE A 171 23.56 13.11 -13.33
N ARG A 172 24.55 13.76 -13.94
CA ARG A 172 24.90 15.17 -13.83
C ARG A 172 23.87 16.01 -14.59
N SER A 173 23.48 17.13 -13.98
CA SER A 173 22.47 18.09 -14.44
C SER A 173 22.92 18.96 -15.61
N GLU A 174 22.01 19.20 -16.58
CA GLU A 174 21.84 20.44 -17.39
C GLU A 174 20.69 20.19 -18.39
N LYS A 175 19.64 21.00 -18.57
CA LYS A 175 19.39 22.45 -18.41
C LYS A 175 17.97 22.73 -17.89
N ARG A 176 17.82 23.88 -17.20
CA ARG A 176 16.57 24.64 -16.94
C ARG A 176 15.93 24.98 -18.29
N SER A 177 14.63 24.76 -18.52
CA SER A 177 13.53 25.58 -18.00
C SER A 177 12.18 24.88 -18.27
N ASP A 178 11.65 24.10 -17.32
CA ASP A 178 10.23 23.66 -17.24
C ASP A 178 9.98 22.79 -15.98
N LEU A 179 10.51 23.22 -14.83
CA LEU A 179 10.70 22.35 -13.66
C LEU A 179 9.68 22.51 -12.52
N SER A 180 8.62 23.32 -12.64
CA SER A 180 7.59 23.40 -11.58
C SER A 180 6.59 22.24 -11.67
N SER A 181 6.12 21.90 -12.87
CA SER A 181 5.13 20.82 -13.07
C SER A 181 5.76 19.43 -13.08
N ALA A 182 6.95 19.26 -13.67
CA ALA A 182 7.62 17.97 -13.78
C ALA A 182 8.19 17.44 -12.45
N ARG A 183 8.63 18.32 -11.53
CA ARG A 183 9.05 17.90 -10.18
C ARG A 183 7.88 17.43 -9.31
N TYR A 184 6.69 17.98 -9.55
CA TYR A 184 5.49 17.58 -8.83
C TYR A 184 5.02 16.20 -9.28
N ILE A 185 5.05 15.94 -10.60
CA ILE A 185 4.77 14.62 -11.16
C ILE A 185 5.81 13.58 -10.71
N SER A 186 7.09 13.93 -10.61
CA SER A 186 8.17 13.02 -10.17
C SER A 186 8.07 12.57 -8.70
N LYS A 187 7.38 13.31 -7.82
CA LYS A 187 7.20 12.91 -6.43
C LYS A 187 5.92 12.08 -6.20
N PHE A 188 4.98 12.13 -7.13
CA PHE A 188 3.62 11.59 -6.97
C PHE A 188 3.19 10.57 -8.04
N SER A 189 3.89 10.47 -9.17
CA SER A 189 3.75 9.36 -10.11
C SER A 189 4.66 8.21 -9.69
N VAL A 190 4.03 7.14 -9.18
CA VAL A 190 4.09 5.85 -9.86
C VAL A 190 5.43 5.61 -10.59
N ASN A 191 6.38 5.01 -9.87
CA ASN A 191 7.72 4.65 -10.36
C ASN A 191 7.67 3.55 -11.44
N TYR A 192 7.15 3.82 -12.63
CA TYR A 192 7.25 2.93 -13.79
C TYR A 192 7.60 3.77 -15.03
N ILE A 193 8.76 3.48 -15.64
CA ILE A 193 9.01 3.87 -17.04
C ILE A 193 8.46 2.73 -17.89
N ILE A 194 7.53 3.05 -18.78
CA ILE A 194 7.22 2.21 -19.95
C ILE A 194 8.43 2.35 -20.88
N THR A 195 9.35 1.38 -20.83
CA THR A 195 10.35 1.22 -21.90
C THR A 195 9.67 0.52 -23.06
N ASP A 196 9.06 1.29 -23.97
CA ASP A 196 9.14 1.05 -25.41
C ASP A 196 8.48 2.20 -26.17
N LEU A 197 9.26 3.27 -26.35
CA LEU A 197 8.97 4.29 -27.34
C LEU A 197 9.41 3.74 -28.72
N LYS A 198 8.58 2.91 -29.36
CA LYS A 198 8.70 2.73 -30.81
C LYS A 198 7.98 3.89 -31.48
N LEU A 199 8.76 4.94 -31.76
CA LEU A 199 8.42 5.94 -32.76
C LEU A 199 8.16 5.24 -34.10
N VAL A 200 6.94 5.39 -34.61
CA VAL A 200 6.64 5.36 -36.04
C VAL A 200 5.93 6.66 -36.36
#